data_AF-A0A2V8VD32-F1
#
_entry.id   AF-A0A2V8VD32-F1
#
_cell.length_a   1.000
_cell.length_b   1.000
_cell.length_c   1.000
_cell.angle_alpha   90.00
_cell.angle_beta   90.00
_cell.angle_gamma   90.00
#
_symmetry.space_group_name_H-M   'P 1'
#
loop_
_entity.id
_entity.type
_entity.pdbx_description
1 polymer ?
#
loop_
_entity_poly.entity_id
_entity_poly.type
_entity_poly.pdbx_seq_one_letter_code
_entity_poly.pdbx_strand_id
1 'polypeptide(L)'
;MSYPVYRDLRDRNQSLAGLAASNPTESSLDFEGNGHPAAAEAVSANYPQVIGVRPFLGRWFSSEVEPAAVISYRAWQGLFNGDPDVLGKRVRSETQWYMVVGVAPKEFTGIFLPMSIDVWVPFRMWARQYANIVSEMQDWASLRAMVFGRLKPGIGVGQAGAELNAIAEQIRKEDPKAGKTAQRIVVERVRGIPNVNGRRQSVPVVALMMIVVGMVLLIACVNVATCC
;
A
#
# COMPACT_ATOMS: atom_id res chain seq x y z
N MET A 1 -1.96 -7.80 -7.48
CA MET A 1 -3.11 -8.73 -7.52
C MET A 1 -4.39 -7.91 -7.55
N SER A 2 -5.44 -8.34 -8.23
CA SER A 2 -6.72 -7.61 -8.17
C SER A 2 -7.41 -7.79 -6.81
N TYR A 3 -8.21 -6.82 -6.40
CA TYR A 3 -8.87 -6.88 -5.10
C TYR A 3 -9.87 -8.07 -4.96
N PRO A 4 -10.69 -8.42 -5.97
CA PRO A 4 -11.57 -9.59 -5.89
C PRO A 4 -10.80 -10.92 -5.73
N VAL A 5 -9.71 -11.11 -6.47
CA VAL A 5 -8.86 -12.31 -6.36
C VAL A 5 -8.22 -12.38 -4.97
N TYR A 6 -7.77 -11.24 -4.42
CA TYR A 6 -7.29 -11.18 -3.04
C TYR A 6 -8.34 -11.66 -2.03
N ARG A 7 -9.59 -11.19 -2.14
CA ARG A 7 -10.68 -11.58 -1.24
C ARG A 7 -10.92 -13.08 -1.29
N ASP A 8 -10.99 -13.65 -2.48
CA ASP A 8 -11.22 -15.08 -2.65
C ASP A 8 -10.05 -15.91 -2.10
N LEU A 9 -8.81 -15.47 -2.31
CA LEU A 9 -7.63 -16.12 -1.70
C LEU A 9 -7.68 -16.02 -0.17
N ARG A 10 -8.02 -14.86 0.38
CA ARG A 10 -8.14 -14.63 1.83
C ARG A 10 -9.17 -15.57 2.44
N ASP A 11 -10.31 -15.74 1.78
CA ASP A 11 -11.44 -16.50 2.32
C ASP A 11 -11.27 -18.02 2.11
N ARG A 12 -10.54 -18.46 1.08
CA ARG A 12 -10.35 -19.88 0.75
C ARG A 12 -9.08 -20.51 1.32
N ASN A 13 -8.04 -19.73 1.64
CA ASN A 13 -6.75 -20.29 2.10
C ASN A 13 -6.82 -20.83 3.54
N GLN A 14 -6.01 -21.85 3.82
CA GLN A 14 -5.86 -22.50 5.11
C GLN A 14 -4.43 -22.45 5.66
N SER A 15 -3.42 -22.20 4.81
CA SER A 15 -2.02 -22.09 5.24
C SER A 15 -1.68 -20.80 5.98
N LEU A 16 -2.43 -19.71 5.77
CA LEU A 16 -2.14 -18.42 6.38
C LEU A 16 -3.03 -18.19 7.60
N ALA A 17 -2.45 -17.59 8.64
CA ALA A 17 -3.18 -17.04 9.78
C ALA A 17 -3.95 -15.76 9.40
N GLY A 18 -3.55 -15.11 8.30
CA GLY A 18 -4.28 -14.01 7.70
C GLY A 18 -3.59 -13.49 6.45
N LEU A 19 -4.38 -12.90 5.55
CA LEU A 19 -3.94 -12.30 4.30
C LEU A 19 -4.51 -10.88 4.25
N ALA A 20 -3.68 -9.88 3.97
CA ALA A 20 -4.08 -8.48 3.90
C ALA A 20 -3.73 -7.88 2.53
N ALA A 21 -4.55 -6.92 2.10
CA ALA A 21 -4.32 -6.11 0.92
C ALA A 21 -3.87 -4.71 1.33
N SER A 22 -2.97 -4.14 0.52
CA SER A 22 -2.43 -2.79 0.71
C SER A 22 -2.14 -2.14 -0.63
N ASN A 23 -2.26 -0.82 -0.68
CA ASN A 23 -1.83 0.00 -1.79
C ASN A 23 -1.26 1.32 -1.23
N PRO A 24 0.06 1.39 -1.00
CA PRO A 24 0.75 2.62 -0.66
C PRO A 24 0.86 3.51 -1.90
N THR A 25 0.51 4.77 -1.73
CA THR A 25 0.53 5.79 -2.77
C THR A 25 1.07 7.10 -2.19
N GLU A 26 1.75 7.86 -3.04
CA GLU A 26 1.91 9.29 -2.78
C GLU A 26 0.53 9.95 -2.80
N SER A 27 0.34 10.91 -1.90
CA SER A 27 -0.93 11.56 -1.69
C SER A 27 -0.76 12.95 -1.06
N SER A 28 -1.87 13.50 -0.60
CA SER A 28 -1.94 14.67 0.28
C SER A 28 -2.73 14.33 1.55
N LEU A 29 -2.40 15.03 2.63
CA LEU A 29 -3.18 15.04 3.86
C LEU A 29 -3.51 16.48 4.22
N ASP A 30 -4.80 16.78 4.25
CA ASP A 30 -5.36 18.10 4.54
C ASP A 30 -6.17 18.05 5.83
N PHE A 31 -5.83 18.99 6.71
CA PHE A 31 -6.55 19.27 7.93
C PHE A 31 -6.83 20.77 8.00
N GLU A 32 -8.11 21.14 8.16
CA GLU A 32 -8.56 22.54 8.24
C GLU A 32 -8.13 23.43 7.06
N GLY A 33 -7.98 22.86 5.86
CA GLY A 33 -7.57 23.59 4.65
C GLY A 33 -6.05 23.70 4.48
N ASN A 34 -5.28 23.13 5.40
CA ASN A 34 -3.82 23.07 5.35
C ASN A 34 -3.37 21.72 4.78
N GLY A 35 -3.39 21.60 3.45
CA GLY A 35 -2.95 20.41 2.72
C GLY A 35 -1.43 20.31 2.64
N HIS A 36 -0.89 19.13 2.96
CA HIS A 36 0.53 18.82 2.85
C HIS A 36 0.76 17.55 2.02
N PRO A 37 1.88 17.44 1.28
CA PRO A 37 2.30 16.18 0.69
C PRO A 37 2.43 15.11 1.77
N ALA A 38 1.86 13.92 1.51
CA ALA A 38 1.81 12.83 2.47
C ALA A 38 1.87 11.49 1.73
N ALA A 39 2.22 10.42 2.44
CA ALA A 39 2.01 9.07 1.91
C ALA A 39 0.75 8.45 2.52
N ALA A 40 -0.14 7.95 1.67
CA ALA A 40 -1.34 7.24 2.10
C ALA A 40 -1.20 5.75 1.80
N GLU A 41 -1.74 4.90 2.66
CA GLU A 41 -1.84 3.47 2.40
C GLU A 41 -3.30 3.03 2.50
N ALA A 42 -3.86 2.66 1.35
CA ALA A 42 -5.18 2.04 1.30
C ALA A 42 -5.05 0.57 1.72
N VAL A 43 -5.69 0.16 2.80
CA VAL A 43 -5.53 -1.20 3.36
C VAL A 43 -6.86 -1.89 3.62
N SER A 44 -6.83 -3.23 3.59
CA SER A 44 -7.97 -4.04 4.00
C SER A 44 -8.24 -3.91 5.50
N ALA A 45 -9.49 -4.06 5.93
CA ALA A 45 -9.86 -3.88 7.33
C ALA A 45 -9.12 -4.81 8.32
N ASN A 46 -8.66 -5.98 7.84
CA ASN A 46 -7.91 -6.95 8.63
C ASN A 46 -6.38 -6.72 8.62
N TYR A 47 -5.89 -5.67 7.97
CA TYR A 47 -4.47 -5.32 7.88
C TYR A 47 -3.76 -5.29 9.25
N PRO A 48 -4.23 -4.53 10.26
CA PRO A 48 -3.51 -4.40 11.53
C PRO A 48 -3.39 -5.72 12.29
N GLN A 49 -4.35 -6.64 12.14
CA GLN A 49 -4.31 -7.98 12.73
C GLN A 49 -3.25 -8.86 12.06
N VAL A 50 -3.10 -8.76 10.73
CA VAL A 50 -2.09 -9.53 9.98
C VAL A 50 -0.67 -9.08 10.36
N ILE A 51 -0.44 -7.76 10.41
CA ILE A 51 0.88 -7.22 10.79
C ILE A 51 1.13 -7.19 12.29
N GLY A 52 0.08 -7.27 13.11
CA GLY A 52 0.17 -7.29 14.58
C GLY A 52 0.37 -5.92 15.21
N VAL A 53 -0.14 -4.86 14.59
CA VAL A 53 0.01 -3.47 15.06
C VAL A 53 -1.22 -3.03 15.84
N ARG A 54 -0.98 -2.46 17.03
CA ARG A 54 -2.01 -1.86 17.88
C ARG A 54 -1.92 -0.34 17.80
N PRO A 55 -3.05 0.38 17.83
CA PRO A 55 -3.03 1.83 17.81
C PRO A 55 -2.44 2.37 19.12
N PHE A 56 -1.77 3.52 19.03
CA PHE A 56 -1.34 4.29 20.19
C PHE A 56 -2.53 4.99 20.85
N LEU A 57 -3.44 5.54 20.03
CA LEU A 57 -4.65 6.22 20.46
C LEU A 57 -5.83 5.75 19.61
N GLY A 58 -7.02 5.60 20.21
CA GLY A 58 -8.24 5.23 19.50
C GLY A 58 -8.24 3.78 19.00
N ARG A 59 -8.68 3.57 17.76
CA ARG A 59 -8.83 2.23 17.15
C ARG A 59 -8.41 2.22 15.68
N TRP A 60 -8.23 1.02 15.15
CA TRP A 60 -8.28 0.81 13.71
C TRP A 60 -9.73 0.77 13.22
N PHE A 61 -9.94 1.02 11.93
CA PHE A 61 -11.23 0.81 11.28
C PHE A 61 -11.52 -0.69 11.15
N SER A 62 -12.80 -1.05 11.23
CA SER A 62 -13.26 -2.45 11.18
C SER A 62 -13.97 -2.79 9.87
N SER A 63 -14.26 -1.79 9.05
CA SER A 63 -14.95 -1.95 7.77
C SER A 63 -14.23 -1.24 6.65
N GLU A 64 -14.27 -1.83 5.45
CA GLU A 64 -13.63 -1.26 4.27
C GLU A 64 -14.37 -0.06 3.67
N VAL A 65 -15.63 0.14 4.07
CA VAL A 65 -16.50 1.24 3.61
C VAL A 65 -16.72 2.31 4.67
N GLU A 66 -16.04 2.20 5.81
CA GLU A 66 -16.08 3.19 6.88
C GLU A 66 -15.26 4.43 6.44
N PRO A 67 -15.80 5.65 6.43
CA PRO A 67 -15.03 6.85 6.10
C PRO A 67 -14.11 7.25 7.27
N ALA A 68 -13.18 6.36 7.60
CA ALA A 68 -12.28 6.46 8.73
C ALA A 68 -10.81 6.52 8.28
N ALA A 69 -9.97 7.17 9.08
CA ALA A 69 -8.54 7.25 8.88
C ALA A 69 -7.82 6.91 10.19
N VAL A 70 -6.70 6.21 10.06
CA VAL A 70 -5.69 6.11 11.13
C VAL A 70 -4.50 6.92 10.67
N ILE A 71 -4.06 7.89 11.48
CA ILE A 71 -2.90 8.74 11.14
C ILE A 71 -1.63 8.21 11.80
N SER A 72 -0.48 8.49 11.20
CA SER A 72 0.81 8.17 11.79
C SER A 72 1.06 9.03 13.03
N TYR A 73 1.89 8.51 13.96
CA TYR A 73 2.31 9.30 15.12
C TYR A 73 3.02 10.61 14.69
N ARG A 74 3.76 10.56 13.58
CA ARG A 74 4.44 11.74 13.01
C ARG A 74 3.44 12.78 12.50
N ALA A 75 2.43 12.35 11.74
CA ALA A 75 1.37 13.24 11.26
C ALA A 75 0.58 13.83 12.44
N TRP A 76 0.27 13.03 13.45
CA TRP A 76 -0.37 13.49 14.68
C TRP A 76 0.44 14.57 15.41
N GLN A 77 1.75 14.36 15.60
CA GLN A 77 2.62 15.35 16.23
C GLN A 77 2.79 16.62 15.37
N GLY A 78 3.00 16.46 14.06
CA GLY A 78 3.33 17.58 13.16
C GLY A 78 2.14 18.41 12.69
N LEU A 79 0.98 17.78 12.41
CA LEU A 79 -0.20 18.45 11.87
C LEU A 79 -1.25 18.76 12.94
N PHE A 80 -1.29 17.97 14.01
CA PHE A 80 -2.28 18.11 15.09
C PHE A 80 -1.65 18.53 16.42
N ASN A 81 -0.36 18.90 16.43
CA ASN A 81 0.38 19.28 17.64
C ASN A 81 0.35 18.23 18.77
N GLY A 82 0.12 16.96 18.44
CA GLY A 82 -0.05 15.92 19.46
C GLY A 82 -1.34 16.03 20.27
N ASP A 83 -2.40 16.65 19.72
CA ASP A 83 -3.69 16.82 20.39
C ASP A 83 -4.43 15.47 20.54
N PRO A 84 -4.70 14.98 21.77
CA PRO A 84 -5.46 13.74 21.97
C PRO A 84 -6.92 13.85 21.49
N ASP A 85 -7.46 15.06 21.35
CA ASP A 85 -8.81 15.31 20.82
C ASP A 85 -8.85 15.24 19.29
N VAL A 86 -7.78 14.75 18.64
CA VAL A 86 -7.75 14.46 17.21
C VAL A 86 -8.81 13.42 16.78
N LEU A 87 -9.22 12.54 17.69
CA LEU A 87 -10.25 11.53 17.38
C LEU A 87 -11.58 12.21 17.04
N GLY A 88 -12.19 11.81 15.92
CA GLY A 88 -13.41 12.41 15.39
C GLY A 88 -13.19 13.64 14.53
N LYS A 89 -11.97 14.21 14.48
CA LYS A 89 -11.66 15.29 13.54
C LYS A 89 -11.67 14.77 12.11
N ARG A 90 -12.05 15.63 11.18
CA ARG A 90 -12.10 15.32 9.75
C ARG A 90 -10.79 15.68 9.09
N VAL A 91 -10.27 14.75 8.30
CA VAL A 91 -9.13 14.95 7.42
C VAL A 91 -9.54 14.62 6.00
N ARG A 92 -8.87 15.22 5.03
CA ARG A 92 -9.02 14.87 3.63
C ARG A 92 -7.72 14.29 3.13
N SER A 93 -7.83 13.16 2.42
CA SER A 93 -6.73 12.61 1.64
C SER A 93 -7.21 12.48 0.21
N GLU A 94 -6.46 13.08 -0.72
CA GLU A 94 -6.93 13.34 -2.08
C GLU A 94 -8.28 14.09 -2.11
N THR A 95 -9.29 13.52 -2.75
CA THR A 95 -10.63 14.08 -2.89
C THR A 95 -11.60 13.57 -1.83
N GLN A 96 -11.17 12.65 -0.94
CA GLN A 96 -12.04 11.93 -0.03
C GLN A 96 -11.86 12.36 1.42
N TRP A 97 -12.98 12.56 2.11
CA TRP A 97 -13.02 12.88 3.54
C TRP A 97 -13.06 11.62 4.40
N TYR A 98 -12.30 11.67 5.49
CA TYR A 98 -12.21 10.63 6.51
C TYR A 98 -12.29 11.25 7.91
N MET A 99 -12.83 10.50 8.86
CA MET A 99 -12.74 10.84 10.28
C MET A 99 -11.54 10.13 10.90
N VAL A 100 -10.72 10.84 11.66
CA VAL A 100 -9.62 10.20 12.39
C VAL A 100 -10.22 9.35 13.50
N VAL A 101 -9.98 8.04 13.44
CA VAL A 101 -10.46 7.08 14.45
C VAL A 101 -9.33 6.51 15.31
N GLY A 102 -8.08 6.77 14.92
CA GLY A 102 -6.92 6.34 15.68
C GLY A 102 -5.61 6.94 15.21
N VAL A 103 -4.59 6.74 16.05
CA VAL A 103 -3.19 7.10 15.79
C VAL A 103 -2.36 5.82 15.86
N ALA A 104 -1.53 5.57 14.85
CA ALA A 104 -0.60 4.46 14.81
C ALA A 104 0.54 4.64 15.84
N PRO A 105 1.19 3.55 16.30
CA PRO A 105 2.30 3.65 17.25
C PRO A 105 3.51 4.32 16.62
N LYS A 106 4.34 4.94 17.47
CA LYS A 106 5.47 5.79 17.06
C LYS A 106 6.46 5.07 16.14
N GLU A 107 6.68 3.78 16.38
CA GLU A 107 7.63 2.94 15.65
C GLU A 107 7.06 2.41 14.34
N PHE A 108 5.76 2.59 14.07
CA PHE A 108 5.10 2.07 12.88
C PHE A 108 4.91 3.14 11.80
N THR A 109 5.68 3.01 10.72
CA THR A 109 5.64 3.88 9.55
C THR A 109 5.14 3.18 8.29
N GLY A 110 4.49 2.01 8.45
CA GLY A 110 4.15 1.12 7.34
C GLY A 110 5.23 0.07 7.06
N ILE A 111 4.92 -0.86 6.16
CA ILE A 111 5.81 -2.00 5.85
C ILE A 111 6.55 -1.84 4.51
N PHE A 112 6.32 -0.72 3.81
CA PHE A 112 6.81 -0.46 2.46
C PHE A 112 7.98 0.53 2.45
N LEU A 113 9.20 0.03 2.50
CA LEU A 113 10.39 0.89 2.48
C LEU A 113 10.74 1.33 1.05
N PRO A 114 11.21 2.57 0.85
CA PRO A 114 11.53 3.60 1.87
C PRO A 114 10.36 4.54 2.24
N MET A 115 9.12 4.25 1.82
CA MET A 115 7.98 5.13 2.05
C MET A 115 7.54 5.10 3.53
N SER A 116 7.39 6.26 4.14
CA SER A 116 6.83 6.39 5.49
C SER A 116 5.38 6.85 5.39
N ILE A 117 4.45 5.97 5.77
CA ILE A 117 3.02 6.22 5.64
C ILE A 117 2.55 7.20 6.72
N ASP A 118 1.76 8.18 6.30
CA ASP A 118 1.18 9.23 7.14
C ASP A 118 -0.28 8.97 7.49
N VAL A 119 -0.99 8.27 6.61
CA VAL A 119 -2.40 7.95 6.82
C VAL A 119 -2.74 6.59 6.22
N TRP A 120 -3.45 5.77 7.00
CA TRP A 120 -4.08 4.54 6.54
C TRP A 120 -5.56 4.78 6.37
N VAL A 121 -6.08 4.36 5.22
CA VAL A 121 -7.50 4.49 4.87
C VAL A 121 -8.07 3.14 4.39
N PRO A 122 -9.37 2.91 4.54
CA PRO A 122 -10.01 1.70 4.06
C PRO A 122 -9.95 1.56 2.54
N PHE A 123 -9.53 0.38 2.06
CA PHE A 123 -9.28 0.15 0.64
C PHE A 123 -10.48 0.50 -0.25
N ARG A 124 -11.70 0.12 0.17
CA ARG A 124 -12.89 0.40 -0.63
C ARG A 124 -13.33 1.85 -0.57
N MET A 125 -13.12 2.55 0.54
CA MET A 125 -13.35 3.99 0.60
C MET A 125 -12.37 4.75 -0.30
N TRP A 126 -11.09 4.43 -0.23
CA TRP A 126 -10.06 5.03 -1.08
C TRP A 126 -10.39 4.83 -2.56
N ALA A 127 -10.78 3.62 -2.96
CA ALA A 127 -11.10 3.31 -4.34
C ALA A 127 -12.30 4.10 -4.91
N ARG A 128 -13.19 4.65 -4.08
CA ARG A 128 -14.33 5.48 -4.54
C ARG A 128 -13.89 6.73 -5.28
N GLN A 129 -12.69 7.25 -5.03
CA GLN A 129 -12.18 8.40 -5.78
C GLN A 129 -11.93 8.08 -7.26
N TYR A 130 -11.84 6.78 -7.59
CA TYR A 130 -11.74 6.27 -8.95
C TYR A 130 -13.09 5.74 -9.47
N ALA A 131 -14.23 6.08 -8.87
CA ALA A 131 -15.55 5.54 -9.24
C ALA A 131 -15.95 5.79 -10.71
N ASN A 132 -15.39 6.82 -11.35
CA ASN A 132 -15.56 7.06 -12.80
C ASN A 132 -14.89 5.98 -13.67
N ILE A 133 -13.99 5.19 -13.09
CA ILE A 133 -13.26 4.05 -13.67
C ILE A 133 -13.74 2.72 -13.05
N VAL A 134 -14.41 2.76 -11.90
CA VAL A 134 -14.79 1.61 -11.07
C VAL A 134 -16.27 1.69 -10.72
N SER A 135 -17.15 1.48 -11.70
CA SER A 135 -18.61 1.62 -11.51
C SER A 135 -19.25 0.31 -11.00
N GLU A 136 -18.63 -0.84 -11.26
CA GLU A 136 -19.11 -2.15 -10.78
C GLU A 136 -18.08 -2.86 -9.90
N MET A 137 -18.53 -3.79 -9.06
CA MET A 137 -17.64 -4.64 -8.23
C MET A 137 -16.65 -5.47 -9.08
N GLN A 138 -16.89 -5.60 -10.38
CA GLN A 138 -16.03 -6.24 -11.38
C GLN A 138 -14.87 -5.35 -11.88
N ASP A 139 -14.98 -4.01 -11.82
CA ASP A 139 -13.92 -3.09 -12.29
C ASP A 139 -12.76 -2.92 -11.29
N TRP A 140 -12.91 -3.44 -10.08
CA TRP A 140 -11.85 -3.56 -9.07
C TRP A 140 -10.72 -4.49 -9.52
N ALA A 141 -10.88 -5.18 -10.65
CA ALA A 141 -9.85 -5.93 -11.34
C ALA A 141 -8.66 -5.06 -11.77
N SER A 142 -8.90 -3.77 -12.06
CA SER A 142 -7.87 -2.79 -12.44
C SER A 142 -7.03 -2.31 -11.26
N LEU A 143 -7.63 -2.26 -10.06
CA LEU A 143 -6.96 -1.84 -8.83
C LEU A 143 -6.05 -2.96 -8.32
N ARG A 144 -4.77 -2.84 -8.64
CA ARG A 144 -3.73 -3.75 -8.16
C ARG A 144 -3.45 -3.44 -6.69
N ALA A 145 -3.77 -4.39 -5.82
CA ALA A 145 -3.28 -4.41 -4.45
C ALA A 145 -1.98 -5.22 -4.36
N MET A 146 -1.10 -4.78 -3.48
CA MET A 146 -0.07 -5.63 -2.90
C MET A 146 -0.70 -6.48 -1.80
N VAL A 147 -0.33 -7.75 -1.78
CA VAL A 147 -0.91 -8.74 -0.89
C VAL A 147 0.19 -9.40 -0.11
N PHE A 148 0.02 -9.47 1.20
CA PHE A 148 0.95 -10.12 2.11
C PHE A 148 0.18 -10.83 3.21
N GLY A 149 0.78 -11.85 3.80
CA GLY A 149 0.10 -12.67 4.78
C GLY A 149 1.05 -13.26 5.81
N ARG A 150 0.47 -13.70 6.92
CA ARG A 150 1.17 -14.35 8.02
C ARG A 150 0.97 -15.86 7.89
N LEU A 151 2.05 -16.63 7.80
CA LEU A 151 1.98 -18.10 7.82
C LEU A 151 1.46 -18.60 9.17
N LYS A 152 0.66 -19.67 9.18
CA LYS A 152 0.37 -20.40 10.41
C LYS A 152 1.66 -21.06 10.96
N PRO A 153 1.74 -21.30 12.28
CA PRO A 153 2.86 -22.04 12.86
C PRO A 153 3.05 -23.40 12.17
N GLY A 154 4.29 -23.74 11.85
CA GLY A 154 4.64 -25.02 11.19
C GLY A 154 4.43 -25.08 9.67
N ILE A 155 3.80 -24.07 9.05
CA ILE A 155 3.60 -24.05 7.60
C ILE A 155 4.80 -23.43 6.88
N GLY A 156 5.35 -24.16 5.92
CA GLY A 156 6.43 -23.70 5.05
C GLY A 156 5.92 -22.77 3.94
N VAL A 157 6.80 -21.89 3.46
CA VAL A 157 6.53 -20.99 2.33
C VAL A 157 6.12 -21.77 1.07
N GLY A 158 6.80 -22.88 0.79
CA GLY A 158 6.49 -23.73 -0.36
C GLY A 158 5.08 -24.34 -0.29
N GLN A 159 4.66 -24.78 0.88
CA GLN A 159 3.32 -25.33 1.12
C GLN A 159 2.24 -24.26 0.92
N ALA A 160 2.42 -23.08 1.52
CA ALA A 160 1.49 -21.97 1.33
C ALA A 160 1.45 -21.51 -0.13
N GLY A 161 2.60 -21.46 -0.81
CA GLY A 161 2.67 -21.14 -2.22
C GLY A 161 1.94 -22.15 -3.11
N ALA A 162 2.08 -23.45 -2.84
CA ALA A 162 1.37 -24.50 -3.57
C ALA A 162 -0.15 -24.37 -3.39
N GLU A 163 -0.62 -24.16 -2.16
CA GLU A 163 -2.04 -23.98 -1.86
C GLU A 163 -2.62 -22.73 -2.54
N LEU A 164 -1.98 -21.57 -2.39
CA LEU A 164 -2.44 -20.33 -3.00
C LEU A 164 -2.48 -20.44 -4.53
N ASN A 165 -1.52 -21.14 -5.15
CA ASN A 165 -1.55 -21.39 -6.59
C ASN A 165 -2.68 -22.34 -7.00
N ALA A 166 -2.99 -23.36 -6.20
CA ALA A 166 -4.13 -24.24 -6.45
C ALA A 166 -5.47 -23.47 -6.38
N ILE A 167 -5.63 -22.60 -5.39
CA ILE A 167 -6.81 -21.71 -5.28
C ILE A 167 -6.87 -20.75 -6.47
N ALA A 168 -5.75 -20.14 -6.86
CA ALA A 168 -5.68 -19.24 -8.01
C ALA A 168 -6.03 -19.95 -9.34
N GLU A 169 -5.66 -21.22 -9.50
CA GLU A 169 -6.08 -22.05 -10.64
C GLU A 169 -7.58 -22.34 -10.62
N GLN A 170 -8.15 -22.62 -9.44
CA GLN A 170 -9.58 -22.81 -9.30
C GLN A 170 -10.37 -21.55 -9.65
N ILE A 171 -9.93 -20.38 -9.15
CA ILE A 171 -10.52 -19.07 -9.50
C ILE A 171 -10.45 -18.83 -11.01
N ARG A 172 -9.33 -19.19 -11.67
CA ARG A 172 -9.17 -19.10 -13.14
C ARG A 172 -10.20 -19.91 -13.91
N LYS A 173 -10.57 -21.09 -13.40
CA LYS A 173 -11.56 -21.98 -14.02
C LYS A 173 -12.99 -21.51 -13.78
N GLU A 174 -13.27 -20.99 -12.58
CA GLU A 174 -14.60 -20.49 -12.19
C GLU A 174 -14.96 -19.16 -12.89
N ASP A 175 -13.99 -18.26 -13.06
CA ASP A 175 -14.18 -16.98 -13.71
C ASP A 175 -13.00 -16.64 -14.65
N PRO A 176 -13.17 -16.82 -15.98
CA PRO A 176 -12.15 -16.49 -16.97
C PRO A 176 -11.70 -15.03 -16.96
N LYS A 177 -12.51 -14.08 -16.46
CA LYS A 177 -12.14 -12.66 -16.35
C LYS A 177 -11.28 -12.40 -15.12
N ALA A 178 -11.65 -12.91 -13.94
CA ALA A 178 -10.78 -12.89 -12.76
C ALA A 178 -9.46 -13.64 -13.01
N GLY A 179 -9.54 -14.69 -13.82
CA GLY A 179 -8.42 -15.53 -14.23
C GLY A 179 -7.28 -14.80 -14.95
N LYS A 180 -7.57 -13.69 -15.65
CA LYS A 180 -6.53 -12.84 -16.27
C LYS A 180 -5.64 -12.13 -15.24
N THR A 181 -6.12 -11.98 -13.99
CA THR A 181 -5.41 -11.30 -12.90
C THR A 181 -4.86 -12.25 -11.84
N ALA A 182 -5.32 -13.50 -11.81
CA ALA A 182 -4.83 -14.57 -10.94
C ALA A 182 -3.57 -15.25 -11.53
N GLN A 183 -2.50 -14.47 -11.65
CA GLN A 183 -1.18 -14.97 -12.06
C GLN A 183 -0.55 -15.89 -11.00
N ARG A 184 0.49 -16.65 -11.38
CA ARG A 184 1.27 -17.49 -10.47
C ARG A 184 1.70 -16.67 -9.24
N ILE A 185 1.33 -17.15 -8.06
CA ILE A 185 1.63 -16.51 -6.79
C ILE A 185 3.01 -17.00 -6.33
N VAL A 186 3.93 -16.07 -6.15
CA VAL A 186 5.22 -16.32 -5.50
C VAL A 186 5.08 -15.89 -4.05
N VAL A 187 5.30 -16.84 -3.14
CA VAL A 187 5.32 -16.56 -1.70
C VAL A 187 6.78 -16.49 -1.29
N GLU A 188 7.16 -15.38 -0.68
CA GLU A 188 8.51 -15.17 -0.15
C GLU A 188 8.42 -14.77 1.32
N ARG A 189 9.43 -15.14 2.13
CA ARG A 189 9.57 -14.55 3.46
C ARG A 189 10.10 -13.15 3.29
N VAL A 190 9.35 -12.17 3.78
CA VAL A 190 9.74 -10.77 3.65
C VAL A 190 10.06 -10.19 5.03
N ARG A 191 11.23 -9.55 5.15
CA ARG A 191 11.60 -8.66 6.26
C ARG A 191 11.60 -7.23 5.71
N GLY A 192 10.48 -6.53 5.82
CA GLY A 192 10.22 -5.24 5.16
C GLY A 192 10.03 -5.41 3.65
N ILE A 193 8.96 -4.85 3.08
CA ILE A 193 8.69 -4.97 1.64
C ILE A 193 9.40 -3.80 0.95
N PRO A 194 10.51 -4.03 0.21
CA PRO A 194 11.03 -2.98 -0.65
C PRO A 194 9.94 -2.68 -1.69
N ASN A 195 9.70 -1.41 -2.00
CA ASN A 195 8.86 -1.05 -3.15
C ASN A 195 9.52 -1.56 -4.45
N VAL A 196 9.28 -2.83 -4.79
CA VAL A 196 9.93 -3.53 -5.90
C VAL A 196 9.54 -2.94 -7.26
N ASN A 197 8.34 -2.37 -7.35
CA ASN A 197 7.88 -1.69 -8.55
C ASN A 197 8.57 -0.34 -8.70
N GLY A 198 8.64 0.46 -7.64
CA GLY A 198 9.39 1.72 -7.62
C GLY A 198 10.87 1.52 -7.90
N ARG A 199 11.49 0.47 -7.35
CA ARG A 199 12.92 0.15 -7.59
C ARG A 199 13.19 -0.33 -9.00
N ARG A 200 12.33 -1.20 -9.57
CA ARG A 200 12.49 -1.65 -10.97
C ARG A 200 12.25 -0.53 -11.99
N GLN A 201 11.36 0.42 -11.70
CA GLN A 201 11.09 1.55 -12.58
C GLN A 201 12.12 2.68 -12.44
N SER A 202 12.72 2.86 -11.26
CA SER A 202 13.73 3.92 -11.04
C SER A 202 15.13 3.55 -11.54
N VAL A 203 15.54 2.28 -11.53
CA VAL A 203 16.86 1.86 -12.05
C VAL A 203 17.16 2.37 -13.47
N PRO A 204 16.25 2.21 -14.47
CA PRO A 204 16.52 2.75 -15.81
C PRO A 204 16.53 4.28 -15.84
N VAL A 205 15.72 4.96 -15.03
CA VAL A 205 15.69 6.43 -14.95
C VAL A 205 16.98 6.98 -14.33
N VAL A 206 17.45 6.39 -13.23
CA VAL A 206 18.72 6.77 -12.58
C VAL A 206 19.90 6.46 -13.50
N ALA A 207 19.89 5.33 -14.20
CA ALA A 207 20.92 5.01 -15.20
C ALA A 207 20.95 6.05 -16.33
N LEU A 208 19.78 6.46 -16.83
CA LEU A 208 19.67 7.53 -17.83
C LEU A 208 20.22 8.86 -17.30
N MET A 209 19.88 9.24 -16.07
CA MET A 209 20.41 10.47 -15.45
C MET A 209 21.92 10.42 -15.28
N MET A 210 22.50 9.27 -14.93
CA MET A 210 23.95 9.08 -14.82
C MET A 210 24.65 9.15 -16.19
N ILE A 211 23.99 8.70 -17.26
CA ILE A 211 24.49 8.84 -18.63
C ILE A 211 24.49 10.32 -19.05
N VAL A 212 23.38 11.03 -18.83
CA VAL A 212 23.27 12.48 -19.13
C VAL A 212 24.30 13.28 -18.32
N VAL A 213 24.29 13.05 -17.00
CA VAL A 213 25.44 12.99 -16.08
C VAL A 213 26.83 13.14 -16.72
N GLY A 214 27.33 11.97 -17.12
CA GLY A 214 28.64 11.78 -17.70
C GLY A 214 28.83 12.48 -19.04
N MET A 215 27.80 12.59 -19.88
CA MET A 215 27.89 13.32 -21.15
C MET A 215 28.16 14.81 -20.93
N VAL A 216 27.44 15.45 -20.00
CA VAL A 216 27.65 16.87 -19.69
C VAL A 216 29.04 17.10 -19.11
N LEU A 217 29.49 16.22 -18.21
CA LEU A 217 30.85 16.27 -17.66
C LEU A 217 31.92 16.10 -18.74
N LEU A 218 31.74 15.17 -19.69
CA LEU A 218 32.67 14.98 -20.80
C LEU A 218 32.75 16.23 -21.70
N ILE A 219 31.61 16.85 -22.01
CA ILE A 219 31.59 18.10 -22.79
C ILE A 219 32.33 19.21 -22.04
N ALA A 220 32.09 19.34 -20.73
CA ALA A 220 32.78 20.32 -19.90
C ALA A 220 34.30 20.06 -19.85
N CYS A 221 34.72 18.81 -19.69
CA CYS A 221 36.13 18.42 -19.68
C CYS A 221 36.82 18.69 -21.03
N VAL A 222 36.16 18.39 -22.16
CA VAL A 222 36.69 18.69 -23.50
C VAL A 222 36.83 20.20 -23.68
N ASN A 223 35.83 20.99 -23.28
CA ASN A 223 35.88 22.45 -23.40
C ASN A 223 37.03 23.05 -22.57
N VAL A 224 37.25 22.57 -21.33
CA VAL A 224 38.37 23.03 -20.49
C VAL A 224 39.71 22.63 -21.09
N ALA A 225 39.85 21.41 -21.61
CA ALA A 225 41.07 20.94 -22.27
C ALA A 225 41.38 21.68 -23.58
N THR A 226 40.35 22.23 -24.24
CA THR A 226 40.51 23.02 -25.48
C THR A 226 40.78 24.50 -25.18
N CYS A 227 40.59 24.95 -23.94
CA CYS A 227 40.80 26.34 -23.51
C CYS A 227 42.18 26.59 -22.88
N CYS A 228 43.06 25.59 -22.87
CA CYS A 228 44.49 25.70 -22.55
C CYS A 228 45.31 25.42 -23.81
#